data_AF-A0AAE4FEF7-F1
#
_entry.id   AF-A0AAE4FEF7-F1
#
_cell.length_a   1.000
_cell.length_b   1.000
_cell.length_c   1.000
_cell.angle_alpha   90.00
_cell.angle_beta   90.00
_cell.angle_gamma   90.00
#
_symmetry.space_group_name_H-M   'P 1'
#
loop_
_entity.id
_entity.type
_entity.pdbx_description
1 polymer ?
#
loop_
_entity_poly.entity_id
_entity_poly.type
_entity_poly.pdbx_seq_one_letter_code
_entity_poly.pdbx_strand_id
1 'polypeptide(L)'
;MIHNNPSLLASPLSPRGENVLYNSAPDAYIFKVKKWHQSNFDSVTKALEEAGKQLRNTIAKTDDENLELTFTRLYSMIMGIWIESRIHVLLYENKAFTELERAIIYNKNSLEDKWNTALIIAVKKSVRLPLEDELTEDNCDFSIYNIYKKISGWINKYFSETITYRNKIAHGQWIYPFTSQPHNWENSSDFKISSEISKGILIRYENFLSITERGKLLKAICAAINNLATQRRRDYKVQDFNVHFQIISRHINKLSKINYEEYRNDTRQSYLAQQQKNIHTP
;
A
#
# COMPACT_ATOMS: atom_id res chain seq x y z
N MET A 1 -13.40 16.45 -35.16
CA MET A 1 -12.60 15.37 -34.55
C MET A 1 -11.27 15.96 -34.15
N ILE A 2 -11.11 16.29 -32.86
CA ILE A 2 -9.84 16.77 -32.32
C ILE A 2 -9.28 15.61 -31.50
N HIS A 3 -8.22 14.99 -32.02
CA HIS A 3 -7.46 13.99 -31.30
C HIS A 3 -6.72 14.68 -30.15
N ASN A 4 -7.17 14.46 -28.91
CA ASN A 4 -6.40 14.78 -27.72
C ASN A 4 -5.26 13.75 -27.60
N ASN A 5 -4.06 14.16 -27.97
CA ASN A 5 -2.82 13.41 -27.74
C ASN A 5 -2.44 13.51 -26.25
N PRO A 6 -2.36 12.39 -25.49
CA PRO A 6 -1.83 12.38 -24.15
C PRO A 6 -0.33 12.09 -24.20
N SER A 7 0.48 13.06 -24.65
CA SER A 7 1.94 12.96 -24.54
C SER A 7 2.59 14.33 -24.37
N LEU A 8 2.36 14.95 -23.21
CA LEU A 8 3.17 16.07 -22.75
C LEU A 8 3.63 15.78 -21.32
N LEU A 9 4.45 14.73 -21.17
CA LEU A 9 5.46 14.75 -20.12
C LEU A 9 6.45 15.83 -20.54
N ALA A 10 6.35 17.01 -19.94
CA ALA A 10 7.33 18.08 -20.13
C ALA A 10 8.74 17.48 -19.92
N SER A 11 9.64 17.70 -20.89
CA SER A 11 11.02 17.22 -20.80
C SER A 11 11.62 17.65 -19.45
N PRO A 12 12.28 16.75 -18.70
CA PRO A 12 12.90 17.11 -17.45
C PRO A 12 13.96 18.20 -17.68
N LEU A 13 13.99 19.20 -16.79
CA LEU A 13 15.04 20.21 -16.78
C LEU A 13 16.38 19.53 -16.53
N SER A 14 17.48 20.11 -17.02
CA SER A 14 18.81 19.62 -16.66
C SER A 14 19.01 19.69 -15.13
N PRO A 15 19.86 18.83 -14.54
CA PRO A 15 20.12 18.85 -13.09
C PRO A 15 20.55 20.23 -12.57
N ARG A 16 21.28 21.01 -13.39
CA ARG A 16 21.63 22.40 -13.07
C ARG A 16 20.39 23.30 -13.03
N GLY A 17 19.46 23.16 -13.98
CA GLY A 17 18.20 23.91 -13.99
C GLY A 17 17.27 23.57 -12.84
N GLU A 18 17.24 22.31 -12.38
CA GLU A 18 16.44 21.91 -11.22
C GLU A 18 16.94 22.50 -9.90
N ASN A 19 18.26 22.50 -9.68
CA ASN A 19 18.85 23.14 -8.51
C ASN A 19 18.62 24.66 -8.50
N VAL A 20 18.66 25.32 -9.66
CA VAL A 20 18.35 26.76 -9.78
C VAL A 20 16.89 27.05 -9.42
N LEU A 21 15.94 26.22 -9.88
CA LEU A 21 14.53 26.37 -9.53
C LEU A 21 14.27 26.15 -8.04
N TYR A 22 14.85 25.12 -7.43
CA TYR A 22 14.73 24.91 -5.99
C TYR A 22 15.30 26.08 -5.19
N ASN A 23 16.49 26.58 -5.53
CA ASN A 23 17.13 27.69 -4.82
C ASN A 23 16.35 29.02 -4.92
N SER A 24 15.62 29.23 -6.02
CA SER A 24 14.86 30.46 -6.27
C SER A 24 13.40 30.39 -5.80
N ALA A 25 12.77 29.21 -5.85
CA ALA A 25 11.38 29.00 -5.44
C ALA A 25 11.16 27.57 -4.88
N PRO A 26 11.61 27.29 -3.63
CA PRO A 26 11.52 25.97 -3.02
C PRO A 26 10.08 25.41 -3.01
N ASP A 27 9.10 26.23 -2.61
CA ASP A 27 7.69 25.82 -2.53
C ASP A 27 7.11 25.41 -3.89
N ALA A 28 7.51 26.12 -4.97
CA ALA A 28 7.08 25.78 -6.32
C ALA A 28 7.68 24.45 -6.79
N TYR A 29 8.96 24.19 -6.47
CA TYR A 29 9.60 22.93 -6.78
C TYR A 29 8.98 21.77 -5.96
N ILE A 30 8.70 21.96 -4.67
CA ILE A 30 8.02 20.98 -3.82
C ILE A 30 6.63 20.66 -4.38
N PHE A 31 5.88 21.66 -4.83
CA PHE A 31 4.57 21.44 -5.46
C PHE A 31 4.68 20.66 -6.78
N LYS A 32 5.73 20.90 -7.58
CA LYS A 32 6.03 20.11 -8.78
C LYS A 32 6.29 18.64 -8.43
N VAL A 33 7.12 18.37 -7.42
CA VAL A 33 7.40 17.00 -6.96
C VAL A 33 6.12 16.32 -6.42
N LYS A 34 5.28 17.05 -5.68
CA LYS A 34 3.96 16.57 -5.26
C LYS A 34 3.14 16.07 -6.45
N LYS A 35 3.08 16.85 -7.53
CA LYS A 35 2.33 16.49 -8.74
C LYS A 35 2.89 15.24 -9.42
N TRP A 36 4.21 15.09 -9.48
CA TRP A 36 4.83 13.88 -10.02
C TRP A 36 4.50 12.64 -9.21
N HIS A 37 4.60 12.70 -7.88
CA HIS A 37 4.20 11.58 -7.03
C HIS A 37 2.71 11.24 -7.17
N GLN A 38 1.83 12.24 -7.27
CA GLN A 38 0.41 12.02 -7.53
C GLN A 38 0.18 11.32 -8.87
N SER A 39 0.79 11.79 -9.96
CA SER A 39 0.64 11.16 -11.28
C SER A 39 1.13 9.71 -11.31
N ASN A 40 2.26 9.42 -10.65
CA ASN A 40 2.75 8.04 -10.51
C ASN A 40 1.76 7.18 -9.72
N PHE A 41 1.24 7.70 -8.61
CA PHE A 41 0.28 7.01 -7.77
C PHE A 41 -1.07 6.74 -8.48
N ASP A 42 -1.56 7.69 -9.28
CA ASP A 42 -2.78 7.52 -10.08
C ASP A 42 -2.59 6.43 -11.14
N SER A 43 -1.42 6.40 -11.80
CA SER A 43 -1.06 5.36 -12.76
C SER A 43 -1.00 3.96 -12.12
N VAL A 44 -0.36 3.85 -10.94
CA VAL A 44 -0.33 2.59 -10.16
C VAL A 44 -1.72 2.17 -9.71
N THR A 45 -2.57 3.12 -9.29
CA THR A 45 -3.95 2.85 -8.89
C THR A 45 -4.76 2.28 -10.05
N LYS A 46 -4.62 2.83 -11.25
CA LYS A 46 -5.24 2.29 -12.46
C LYS A 46 -4.72 0.88 -12.77
N ALA A 47 -3.42 0.65 -12.69
CA ALA A 47 -2.84 -0.68 -12.90
C ALA A 47 -3.38 -1.71 -11.89
N LEU A 48 -3.56 -1.32 -10.62
CA LEU A 48 -4.13 -2.16 -9.58
C LEU A 48 -5.58 -2.57 -9.91
N GLU A 49 -6.39 -1.62 -10.38
CA GLU A 49 -7.77 -1.88 -10.80
C GLU A 49 -7.85 -2.84 -11.99
N GLU A 50 -7.02 -2.63 -13.01
CA GLU A 50 -6.96 -3.50 -14.18
C GLU A 50 -6.47 -4.90 -13.83
N ALA A 51 -5.44 -5.04 -13.00
CA ALA A 51 -4.98 -6.34 -12.52
C ALA A 51 -6.07 -7.09 -11.75
N GLY A 52 -6.82 -6.38 -10.89
CA GLY A 52 -7.96 -6.95 -10.18
C GLY A 52 -9.09 -7.40 -11.12
N LYS A 53 -9.38 -6.65 -12.19
CA LYS A 53 -10.35 -7.04 -13.23
C LYS A 53 -9.89 -8.28 -13.98
N GLN A 54 -8.62 -8.34 -14.37
CA GLN A 54 -8.06 -9.50 -15.08
C GLN A 54 -8.14 -10.75 -14.20
N LEU A 55 -7.72 -10.68 -12.94
CA LEU A 55 -7.82 -11.81 -12.01
C LEU A 55 -9.27 -12.28 -11.84
N ARG A 56 -10.21 -11.34 -11.64
CA ARG A 56 -11.65 -11.69 -11.53
C ARG A 56 -12.16 -12.38 -12.80
N ASN A 57 -11.78 -11.88 -13.98
CA ASN A 57 -12.16 -12.48 -15.25
C ASN A 57 -11.56 -13.89 -15.40
N THR A 58 -10.31 -14.10 -15.01
CA THR A 58 -9.68 -15.42 -15.01
C THR A 58 -10.45 -16.38 -14.11
N ILE A 59 -10.74 -16.00 -12.88
CA ILE A 59 -11.53 -16.81 -11.93
C ILE A 59 -12.90 -17.22 -12.53
N ALA A 60 -13.57 -16.27 -13.20
CA ALA A 60 -14.90 -16.52 -13.77
C ALA A 60 -14.86 -17.42 -15.01
N LYS A 61 -13.85 -17.26 -15.88
CA LYS A 61 -13.87 -17.77 -17.27
C LYS A 61 -13.00 -19.01 -17.51
N THR A 62 -12.09 -19.35 -16.61
CA THR A 62 -11.18 -20.49 -16.80
C THR A 62 -11.08 -21.36 -15.56
N ASP A 63 -10.76 -22.64 -15.78
CA ASP A 63 -10.39 -23.62 -14.76
C ASP A 63 -8.87 -23.71 -14.52
N ASP A 64 -8.08 -22.91 -15.26
CA ASP A 64 -6.62 -22.91 -15.16
C ASP A 64 -6.13 -22.23 -13.87
N GLU A 65 -5.86 -23.06 -12.85
CA GLU A 65 -5.29 -22.62 -11.58
C GLU A 65 -3.92 -21.94 -11.71
N ASN A 66 -3.12 -22.30 -12.72
CA ASN A 66 -1.81 -21.66 -12.91
C ASN A 66 -1.97 -20.24 -13.45
N LEU A 67 -2.93 -20.02 -14.33
CA LEU A 67 -3.28 -18.68 -14.81
C LEU A 67 -3.89 -17.83 -13.69
N GLU A 68 -4.80 -18.40 -12.89
CA GLU A 68 -5.36 -17.75 -11.70
C GLU A 68 -4.27 -17.34 -10.70
N LEU A 69 -3.34 -18.25 -10.40
CA LEU A 69 -2.20 -18.00 -9.53
C LEU A 69 -1.27 -16.91 -10.08
N THR A 70 -1.06 -16.89 -11.41
CA THR A 70 -0.25 -15.86 -12.07
C THR A 70 -0.86 -14.48 -11.87
N PHE A 71 -2.16 -14.31 -12.15
CA PHE A 71 -2.82 -13.02 -11.94
C PHE A 71 -2.97 -12.65 -10.47
N THR A 72 -3.07 -13.64 -9.57
CA THR A 72 -3.03 -13.43 -8.12
C THR A 72 -1.72 -12.80 -7.67
N ARG A 73 -0.59 -13.34 -8.15
CA ARG A 73 0.75 -12.77 -7.89
C ARG A 73 0.87 -11.35 -8.45
N LEU A 74 0.43 -11.12 -9.68
CA LEU A 74 0.47 -9.78 -10.28
C LEU A 74 -0.37 -8.78 -9.49
N TYR A 75 -1.57 -9.18 -9.06
CA TYR A 75 -2.45 -8.31 -8.28
C TYR A 75 -1.85 -7.97 -6.90
N SER A 76 -1.31 -8.97 -6.20
CA SER A 76 -0.62 -8.77 -4.91
C SER A 76 0.65 -7.90 -5.06
N MET A 77 1.44 -8.13 -6.11
CA MET A 77 2.62 -7.31 -6.42
C MET A 77 2.25 -5.85 -6.64
N ILE A 78 1.24 -5.56 -7.45
CA ILE A 78 0.80 -4.19 -7.71
C ILE A 78 0.22 -3.55 -6.44
N MET A 79 -0.40 -4.33 -5.55
CA MET A 79 -0.83 -3.82 -4.24
C MET A 79 0.37 -3.33 -3.41
N GLY A 80 1.48 -4.06 -3.39
CA GLY A 80 2.70 -3.59 -2.72
C GLY A 80 3.31 -2.35 -3.36
N ILE A 81 3.30 -2.25 -4.70
CA ILE A 81 3.71 -1.03 -5.43
C ILE A 81 2.77 0.15 -5.11
N TRP A 82 1.48 -0.13 -4.91
CA TRP A 82 0.51 0.87 -4.48
C TRP A 82 0.84 1.42 -3.08
N ILE A 83 1.20 0.57 -2.13
CA ILE A 83 1.63 1.02 -0.79
C ILE A 83 2.90 1.88 -0.88
N GLU A 84 3.86 1.47 -1.71
CA GLU A 84 5.10 2.22 -1.92
C GLU A 84 4.83 3.60 -2.54
N SER A 85 4.05 3.67 -3.61
CA SER A 85 3.70 4.96 -4.23
C SER A 85 2.86 5.86 -3.31
N ARG A 86 1.97 5.27 -2.48
CA ARG A 86 1.12 6.03 -1.56
C ARG A 86 1.91 6.81 -0.51
N ILE A 87 3.04 6.28 -0.03
CA ILE A 87 3.84 6.99 0.99
C ILE A 87 4.39 8.29 0.41
N HIS A 88 4.84 8.29 -0.84
CA HIS A 88 5.38 9.49 -1.47
C HIS A 88 4.33 10.59 -1.61
N VAL A 89 3.08 10.22 -1.93
CA VAL A 89 1.97 11.17 -1.92
C VAL A 89 1.76 11.77 -0.54
N LEU A 90 1.76 10.94 0.52
CA LEU A 90 1.61 11.39 1.92
C LEU A 90 2.69 12.40 2.32
N LEU A 91 3.96 12.14 1.95
CA LEU A 91 5.09 12.99 2.31
C LEU A 91 5.06 14.40 1.71
N TYR A 92 4.31 14.57 0.62
CA TYR A 92 4.11 15.83 -0.07
C TYR A 92 2.69 16.39 0.12
N GLU A 93 1.89 15.82 1.02
CA GLU A 93 0.61 16.45 1.37
C GLU A 93 0.83 17.81 2.04
N ASN A 94 -0.12 18.73 1.80
CA ASN A 94 0.05 20.11 2.24
C ASN A 94 0.19 20.17 3.77
N LYS A 95 1.28 20.77 4.25
CA LYS A 95 1.63 20.89 5.69
C LYS A 95 1.86 19.55 6.41
N ALA A 96 1.88 18.43 5.70
CA ALA A 96 2.07 17.12 6.31
C ALA A 96 3.50 16.94 6.85
N PHE A 97 4.50 17.21 6.01
CA PHE A 97 5.92 17.07 6.36
C PHE A 97 6.78 18.23 5.85
N THR A 98 7.83 18.58 6.58
CA THR A 98 8.90 19.50 6.15
C THR A 98 9.97 18.76 5.33
N GLU A 99 10.89 19.48 4.70
CA GLU A 99 12.04 18.87 3.99
C GLU A 99 12.90 18.00 4.93
N LEU A 100 13.18 18.49 6.15
CA LEU A 100 13.93 17.73 7.15
C LEU A 100 13.21 16.44 7.52
N GLU A 101 11.91 16.51 7.78
CA GLU A 101 11.08 15.34 8.11
C GLU A 101 11.01 14.35 6.94
N ARG A 102 10.85 14.84 5.70
CA ARG A 102 10.92 14.02 4.49
C ARG A 102 12.26 13.30 4.39
N ALA A 103 13.37 14.01 4.59
CA ALA A 103 14.70 13.42 4.53
C ALA A 103 14.87 12.29 5.57
N ILE A 104 14.40 12.50 6.81
CA ILE A 104 14.42 11.47 7.86
C ILE A 104 13.64 10.21 7.42
N ILE A 105 12.49 10.39 6.78
CA ILE A 105 11.65 9.28 6.32
C ILE A 105 12.29 8.60 5.10
N TYR A 106 12.68 9.34 4.06
CA TYR A 106 13.25 8.77 2.83
C TYR A 106 14.52 7.95 3.07
N ASN A 107 15.33 8.32 4.07
CA ASN A 107 16.56 7.63 4.44
C ASN A 107 16.37 6.35 5.27
N LYS A 108 15.12 5.91 5.51
CA LYS A 108 14.87 4.59 6.12
C LYS A 108 15.03 3.46 5.10
N ASN A 109 15.56 2.33 5.56
CA ASN A 109 15.95 1.20 4.71
C ASN A 109 14.75 0.41 4.17
N SER A 110 13.73 0.19 5.00
CA SER A 110 12.53 -0.56 4.59
C SER A 110 11.32 0.35 4.41
N LEU A 111 10.38 -0.08 3.55
CA LEU A 111 9.12 0.63 3.35
C LEU A 111 8.26 0.66 4.64
N GLU A 112 8.34 -0.40 5.46
CA GLU A 112 7.71 -0.45 6.78
C GLU A 112 8.28 0.62 7.71
N ASP A 113 9.62 0.74 7.78
CA ASP A 113 10.27 1.76 8.58
C ASP A 113 9.90 3.17 8.12
N LYS A 114 9.74 3.39 6.81
CA LYS A 114 9.28 4.68 6.28
C LYS A 114 7.88 5.01 6.79
N TRP A 115 6.95 4.06 6.73
CA TRP A 115 5.58 4.24 7.22
C TRP A 115 5.52 4.46 8.74
N ASN A 116 6.25 3.65 9.52
CA ASN A 116 6.35 3.83 10.97
C ASN A 116 6.99 5.17 11.34
N THR A 117 8.05 5.59 10.64
CA THR A 117 8.70 6.89 10.87
C THR A 117 7.77 8.05 10.51
N ALA A 118 7.02 7.96 9.41
CA ALA A 118 6.01 8.95 9.04
C ALA A 118 4.91 9.08 10.11
N LEU A 119 4.44 7.96 10.66
CA LEU A 119 3.48 7.94 11.76
C LEU A 119 4.05 8.59 13.03
N ILE A 120 5.28 8.22 13.43
CA ILE A 120 5.94 8.78 14.61
C ILE A 120 6.05 10.30 14.48
N ILE A 121 6.53 10.80 13.34
CA ILE A 121 6.65 12.24 13.09
C ILE A 121 5.28 12.92 13.14
N ALA A 122 4.25 12.34 12.50
CA ALA A 122 2.89 12.88 12.53
C ALA A 122 2.35 13.00 13.96
N VAL A 123 2.59 11.99 14.80
CA VAL A 123 2.17 11.98 16.21
C VAL A 123 2.95 13.00 17.03
N LYS A 124 4.28 13.07 16.90
CA LYS A 124 5.10 14.07 17.58
C LYS A 124 4.63 15.49 17.26
N LYS A 125 4.32 15.77 15.99
CA LYS A 125 3.76 17.07 15.55
C LYS A 125 2.40 17.35 16.17
N SER A 126 1.54 16.33 16.28
CA SER A 126 0.21 16.50 16.88
C SER A 126 0.31 16.83 18.38
N VAL A 127 1.33 16.37 19.09
CA VAL A 127 1.55 16.71 20.51
C VAL A 127 2.54 17.85 20.77
N ARG A 128 3.25 18.33 19.73
CA ARG A 128 4.37 19.30 19.79
C ARG A 128 5.61 18.77 20.51
N LEU A 129 5.86 17.48 20.39
CA LEU A 129 7.09 16.87 20.85
C LEU A 129 8.22 17.15 19.82
N PRO A 130 9.41 17.58 20.25
CA PRO A 130 10.59 17.69 19.39
C PRO A 130 10.91 16.39 18.63
N LEU A 131 11.58 16.49 17.48
CA LEU A 131 11.86 15.32 16.63
C LEU A 131 12.89 14.38 17.26
N GLU A 132 13.80 14.94 18.05
CA GLU A 132 14.86 14.29 18.80
C GLU A 132 14.37 13.46 20.00
N ASP A 133 13.25 13.87 20.62
CA ASP A 133 12.73 13.22 21.82
C ASP A 133 12.05 11.90 21.48
N GLU A 134 12.25 10.84 22.27
CA GLU A 134 11.54 9.58 22.07
C GLU A 134 10.03 9.74 22.31
N LEU A 135 9.18 9.06 21.56
CA LEU A 135 7.73 9.07 21.81
C LEU A 135 7.38 8.04 22.90
N THR A 136 7.04 8.51 24.09
CA THR A 136 6.68 7.68 25.25
C THR A 136 5.23 7.93 25.68
N GLU A 137 4.71 7.09 26.57
CA GLU A 137 3.39 7.32 27.16
C GLU A 137 3.38 8.57 28.05
N ASP A 138 4.50 8.89 28.71
CA ASP A 138 4.61 10.02 29.65
C ASP A 138 4.65 11.39 28.96
N ASN A 139 5.19 11.46 27.73
CA ASN A 139 5.32 12.71 26.98
C ASN A 139 4.28 12.87 25.87
N CYS A 140 3.31 11.96 25.81
CA CYS A 140 2.20 11.97 24.86
C CYS A 140 0.87 11.95 25.63
N ASP A 141 -0.17 12.55 25.07
CA ASP A 141 -1.52 12.37 25.62
C ASP A 141 -1.92 10.89 25.53
N PHE A 142 -2.49 10.34 26.60
CA PHE A 142 -2.88 8.92 26.68
C PHE A 142 -3.68 8.45 25.46
N SER A 143 -4.62 9.27 24.97
CA SER A 143 -5.46 8.90 23.82
C SER A 143 -4.63 8.85 22.53
N ILE A 144 -3.78 9.85 22.32
CA ILE A 144 -2.92 9.94 21.13
C ILE A 144 -1.87 8.82 21.13
N TYR A 145 -1.29 8.49 22.29
CA TYR A 145 -0.34 7.38 22.42
C TYR A 145 -0.99 6.03 22.07
N ASN A 146 -2.21 5.78 22.56
CA ASN A 146 -2.96 4.56 22.22
C ASN A 146 -3.32 4.49 20.73
N ILE A 147 -3.69 5.62 20.11
CA ILE A 147 -3.91 5.72 18.67
C ILE A 147 -2.64 5.35 17.91
N TYR A 148 -1.51 5.93 18.28
CA TYR A 148 -0.20 5.61 17.72
C TYR A 148 0.09 4.10 17.80
N LYS A 149 -0.02 3.51 18.99
CA LYS A 149 0.24 2.08 19.20
C LYS A 149 -0.66 1.20 18.33
N LYS A 150 -1.94 1.56 18.18
CA LYS A 150 -2.87 0.82 17.31
C LYS A 150 -2.49 0.93 15.84
N ILE A 151 -2.20 2.13 15.34
CA ILE A 151 -1.81 2.31 13.93
C ILE A 151 -0.49 1.61 13.64
N SER A 152 0.51 1.74 14.51
CA SER A 152 1.79 1.04 14.37
C SER A 152 1.60 -0.48 14.34
N GLY A 153 0.76 -1.04 15.22
CA GLY A 153 0.40 -2.45 15.17
C GLY A 153 -0.28 -2.88 13.87
N TRP A 154 -1.08 -2.00 13.25
CA TRP A 154 -1.67 -2.27 11.94
C TRP A 154 -0.67 -2.19 10.79
N ILE A 155 0.31 -1.28 10.86
CA ILE A 155 1.41 -1.21 9.88
C ILE A 155 2.20 -2.51 9.94
N ASN A 156 2.72 -2.88 11.11
CA ASN A 156 3.59 -4.05 11.29
C ASN A 156 2.90 -5.38 10.94
N LYS A 157 1.56 -5.40 11.00
CA LYS A 157 0.79 -6.58 10.59
C LYS A 157 0.47 -6.56 9.09
N TYR A 158 -0.25 -5.54 8.63
CA TYR A 158 -0.88 -5.58 7.31
C TYR A 158 -0.02 -4.99 6.19
N PHE A 159 0.85 -4.03 6.50
CA PHE A 159 1.77 -3.47 5.50
C PHE A 159 2.91 -4.46 5.28
N SER A 160 3.49 -4.99 6.35
CA SER A 160 4.62 -5.91 6.32
C SER A 160 4.31 -7.18 5.52
N GLU A 161 3.13 -7.78 5.71
CA GLU A 161 2.66 -8.92 4.90
C GLU A 161 2.64 -8.55 3.40
N THR A 162 1.99 -7.43 3.04
CA THR A 162 1.87 -6.99 1.64
C THR A 162 3.22 -6.67 0.99
N ILE A 163 4.11 -6.02 1.75
CA ILE A 163 5.46 -5.67 1.30
C ILE A 163 6.29 -6.94 1.08
N THR A 164 6.17 -7.91 1.99
CA THR A 164 6.87 -9.21 1.90
C THR A 164 6.44 -9.96 0.64
N TYR A 165 5.12 -10.08 0.39
CA TYR A 165 4.62 -10.70 -0.84
C TYR A 165 5.15 -10.00 -2.08
N ARG A 166 5.07 -8.66 -2.14
CA ARG A 166 5.58 -7.88 -3.27
C ARG A 166 7.05 -8.17 -3.52
N ASN A 167 7.90 -8.11 -2.50
CA ASN A 167 9.34 -8.27 -2.66
C ASN A 167 9.65 -9.65 -3.26
N LYS A 168 9.03 -10.71 -2.74
CA LYS A 168 9.27 -12.08 -3.18
C LYS A 168 8.83 -12.29 -4.63
N ILE A 169 7.65 -11.76 -5.00
CA ILE A 169 7.13 -11.82 -6.37
C ILE A 169 8.01 -11.00 -7.33
N ALA A 170 8.39 -9.78 -6.95
CA ALA A 170 9.22 -8.90 -7.79
C ALA A 170 10.63 -9.47 -8.02
N HIS A 171 11.17 -10.22 -7.06
CA HIS A 171 12.45 -10.93 -7.20
C HIS A 171 12.34 -12.26 -7.96
N GLY A 172 11.20 -12.57 -8.58
CA GLY A 172 11.01 -13.79 -9.37
C GLY A 172 10.86 -15.06 -8.53
N GLN A 173 10.70 -14.94 -7.21
CA GLN A 173 10.61 -16.08 -6.30
C GLN A 173 9.17 -16.63 -6.24
N TRP A 174 8.63 -16.98 -7.41
CA TRP A 174 7.22 -17.30 -7.57
C TRP A 174 6.89 -18.71 -7.09
N ILE A 175 7.78 -19.66 -7.33
CA ILE A 175 7.62 -21.09 -6.97
C ILE A 175 8.37 -21.39 -5.67
N TYR A 176 9.60 -20.89 -5.56
CA TYR A 176 10.51 -21.12 -4.44
C TYR A 176 10.84 -19.78 -3.75
N PRO A 177 9.95 -19.26 -2.88
CA PRO A 177 10.23 -18.06 -2.08
C PRO A 177 11.35 -18.36 -1.09
N PHE A 178 12.47 -17.67 -1.16
CA PHE A 178 13.55 -17.88 -0.19
C PHE A 178 13.27 -17.09 1.09
N THR A 179 13.80 -17.50 2.25
CA THR A 179 13.78 -16.66 3.46
C THR A 179 14.69 -15.45 3.28
N SER A 180 14.30 -14.30 3.80
CA SER A 180 15.18 -13.13 3.85
C SER A 180 16.11 -13.30 5.05
N GLN A 181 17.39 -13.68 4.85
CA GLN A 181 18.37 -13.74 5.93
C GLN A 181 19.18 -12.44 5.96
N PRO A 182 19.04 -11.59 6.99
CA PRO A 182 19.88 -10.42 7.15
C PRO A 182 21.23 -10.87 7.76
N HIS A 183 22.23 -10.98 6.88
CA HIS A 183 23.65 -11.22 7.19
C HIS A 183 24.06 -12.65 7.58
N ASN A 184 25.28 -13.00 7.17
CA ASN A 184 25.96 -14.30 7.27
C ASN A 184 25.53 -15.34 6.22
N TRP A 185 25.63 -14.98 4.94
CA TRP A 185 25.72 -16.01 3.89
C TRP A 185 27.10 -16.67 4.01
N GLU A 186 27.12 -17.93 4.40
CA GLU A 186 28.33 -18.74 4.49
C GLU A 186 28.40 -19.73 3.33
N ASN A 187 27.27 -20.33 2.96
CA ASN A 187 27.19 -21.29 1.86
C ASN A 187 25.75 -21.53 1.37
N SER A 188 25.60 -22.37 0.35
CA SER A 188 24.29 -22.65 -0.27
C SER A 188 23.26 -23.27 0.67
N SER A 189 23.64 -23.84 1.82
CA SER A 189 22.68 -24.38 2.80
C SER A 189 21.87 -23.30 3.52
N ASP A 190 22.28 -22.04 3.43
CA ASP A 190 21.57 -20.88 3.98
C ASP A 190 20.35 -20.49 3.14
N PHE A 191 20.24 -20.99 1.90
CA PHE A 191 19.02 -20.89 1.12
C PHE A 191 17.93 -21.79 1.72
N LYS A 192 17.02 -21.19 2.49
CA LYS A 192 15.80 -21.85 2.98
C LYS A 192 14.59 -21.35 2.21
N ILE A 193 13.63 -22.25 1.95
CA ILE A 193 12.33 -21.87 1.39
C ILE A 193 11.47 -21.31 2.52
N SER A 194 10.94 -20.10 2.33
CA SER A 194 9.93 -19.52 3.20
C SER A 194 8.62 -20.29 3.02
N SER A 195 8.11 -20.84 4.12
CA SER A 195 6.81 -21.50 4.14
C SER A 195 5.65 -20.52 3.96
N GLU A 196 5.89 -19.21 4.08
CA GLU A 196 4.86 -18.16 4.13
C GLU A 196 4.28 -17.79 2.75
N ILE A 197 4.89 -18.21 1.65
CA ILE A 197 4.45 -17.87 0.27
C ILE A 197 4.38 -19.10 -0.63
N SER A 198 3.67 -20.14 -0.19
CA SER A 198 3.39 -21.32 -1.02
C SER A 198 2.18 -21.11 -1.93
N LYS A 199 2.04 -21.91 -3.00
CA LYS A 199 0.81 -21.95 -3.84
C LYS A 199 -0.45 -22.08 -2.98
N GLY A 200 -0.42 -22.97 -1.98
CA GLY A 200 -1.55 -23.21 -1.08
C GLY A 200 -1.88 -22.02 -0.18
N ILE A 201 -0.89 -21.21 0.21
CA ILE A 201 -1.16 -19.96 0.95
C ILE A 201 -1.70 -18.90 0.01
N LEU A 202 -1.14 -18.76 -1.20
CA LEU A 202 -1.59 -17.73 -2.13
C LEU A 202 -3.06 -17.94 -2.55
N ILE A 203 -3.43 -19.17 -2.89
CA ILE A 203 -4.81 -19.49 -3.26
C ILE A 203 -5.76 -19.33 -2.07
N ARG A 204 -5.39 -19.79 -0.86
CA ARG A 204 -6.30 -19.74 0.29
C ARG A 204 -6.38 -18.40 1.00
N TYR A 205 -5.26 -17.67 1.08
CA TYR A 205 -5.11 -16.51 1.97
C TYR A 205 -4.63 -15.23 1.27
N GLU A 206 -4.01 -15.32 0.09
CA GLU A 206 -3.58 -14.16 -0.72
C GLU A 206 -4.27 -14.15 -2.09
N ASN A 207 -5.59 -14.30 -2.09
CA ASN A 207 -6.42 -14.39 -3.30
C ASN A 207 -7.12 -13.07 -3.64
N PHE A 208 -7.94 -13.10 -4.69
CA PHE A 208 -8.68 -11.92 -5.14
C PHE A 208 -9.45 -11.21 -4.01
N LEU A 209 -10.17 -11.94 -3.15
CA LEU A 209 -10.96 -11.33 -2.08
C LEU A 209 -10.08 -10.76 -0.98
N SER A 210 -9.07 -11.51 -0.54
CA SER A 210 -8.20 -11.06 0.55
C SER A 210 -7.33 -9.88 0.13
N ILE A 211 -6.76 -9.89 -1.08
CA ILE A 211 -6.02 -8.74 -1.63
C ILE A 211 -6.93 -7.53 -1.75
N THR A 212 -8.14 -7.69 -2.31
CA THR A 212 -9.10 -6.59 -2.47
C THR A 212 -9.48 -5.98 -1.12
N GLU A 213 -9.78 -6.81 -0.14
CA GLU A 213 -10.19 -6.36 1.19
C GLU A 213 -9.02 -5.76 1.97
N ARG A 214 -7.82 -6.34 1.87
CA ARG A 214 -6.60 -5.76 2.42
C ARG A 214 -6.30 -4.41 1.78
N GLY A 215 -6.50 -4.24 0.49
CA GLY A 215 -6.39 -2.95 -0.19
C GLY A 215 -7.28 -1.87 0.44
N LYS A 216 -8.51 -2.21 0.83
CA LYS A 216 -9.42 -1.28 1.53
C LYS A 216 -8.94 -0.97 2.95
N LEU A 217 -8.48 -1.99 3.67
CA LEU A 217 -7.87 -1.84 4.99
C LEU A 217 -6.66 -0.88 4.94
N LEU A 218 -5.73 -1.11 4.01
CA LEU A 218 -4.53 -0.29 3.83
C LEU A 218 -4.89 1.15 3.48
N LYS A 219 -5.87 1.37 2.58
CA LYS A 219 -6.40 2.71 2.28
C LYS A 219 -6.94 3.42 3.52
N ALA A 220 -7.69 2.72 4.37
CA ALA A 220 -8.22 3.28 5.62
C ALA A 220 -7.09 3.63 6.62
N ILE A 221 -6.08 2.76 6.76
CA ILE A 221 -4.90 3.04 7.60
C ILE A 221 -4.13 4.26 7.07
N CYS A 222 -3.91 4.34 5.75
CA CYS A 222 -3.25 5.49 5.13
C CYS A 222 -4.03 6.79 5.37
N ALA A 223 -5.36 6.75 5.34
CA ALA A 223 -6.21 7.90 5.63
C ALA A 223 -6.08 8.35 7.10
N ALA A 224 -6.05 7.41 8.04
CA ALA A 224 -5.83 7.71 9.45
C ALA A 224 -4.47 8.40 9.70
N ILE A 225 -3.40 7.90 9.07
CA ILE A 225 -2.05 8.50 9.16
C ILE A 225 -2.04 9.89 8.50
N ASN A 226 -2.66 10.04 7.34
CA ASN A 226 -2.72 11.32 6.64
C ASN A 226 -3.46 12.39 7.43
N ASN A 227 -4.56 12.02 8.09
CA ASN A 227 -5.31 12.91 8.96
C ASN A 227 -4.45 13.36 10.15
N LEU A 228 -3.71 12.44 10.80
CA LEU A 228 -2.76 12.79 11.85
C LEU A 228 -1.65 13.74 11.36
N ALA A 229 -1.13 13.51 10.16
CA ALA A 229 -0.03 14.30 9.60
C ALA A 229 -0.45 15.71 9.19
N THR A 230 -1.68 15.89 8.70
CA THR A 230 -2.15 17.15 8.10
C THR A 230 -2.98 18.03 9.05
N GLN A 231 -3.69 17.43 10.01
CA GLN A 231 -4.51 18.18 10.96
C GLN A 231 -3.63 18.80 12.05
N ARG A 232 -3.91 20.06 12.42
CA ARG A 232 -3.25 20.69 13.58
C ARG A 232 -3.82 20.10 14.86
N ARG A 233 -3.06 20.10 15.97
CA ARG A 233 -3.47 19.57 17.29
C ARG A 233 -4.89 19.98 17.73
N ARG A 234 -5.28 21.24 17.49
CA ARG A 234 -6.62 21.75 17.89
C ARG A 234 -7.76 21.18 17.05
N ASP A 235 -7.43 20.61 15.89
CA ASP A 235 -8.37 20.17 14.87
C ASP A 235 -8.50 18.64 14.84
N TYR A 236 -7.47 17.89 15.23
CA TYR A 236 -7.54 16.42 15.32
C TYR A 236 -8.20 16.01 16.64
N LYS A 237 -9.43 15.50 16.55
CA LYS A 237 -10.17 15.01 17.71
C LYS A 237 -10.10 13.49 17.79
N VAL A 238 -10.10 12.93 19.00
CA VAL A 238 -10.18 11.46 19.20
C VAL A 238 -11.40 10.88 18.46
N GLN A 239 -12.48 11.64 18.37
CA GLN A 239 -13.67 11.29 17.60
C GLN A 239 -13.39 11.09 16.10
N ASP A 240 -12.45 11.84 15.52
CA ASP A 240 -12.04 11.68 14.12
C ASP A 240 -11.32 10.34 13.90
N PHE A 241 -10.54 9.88 14.89
CA PHE A 241 -9.94 8.56 14.86
C PHE A 241 -10.98 7.44 15.01
N ASN A 242 -12.03 7.63 15.82
CA ASN A 242 -13.05 6.59 16.04
C ASN A 242 -13.71 6.14 14.72
N VAL A 243 -13.94 7.06 13.79
CA VAL A 243 -14.47 6.74 12.45
C VAL A 243 -13.51 5.82 11.69
N HIS A 244 -12.22 6.18 11.65
CA HIS A 244 -11.18 5.36 11.02
C HIS A 244 -11.05 4.00 11.71
N PHE A 245 -11.07 3.97 13.04
CA PHE A 245 -11.00 2.75 13.84
C PHE A 245 -12.14 1.78 13.50
N GLN A 246 -13.38 2.28 13.38
CA GLN A 246 -14.53 1.45 13.00
C GLN A 246 -14.40 0.91 11.58
N ILE A 247 -13.96 1.73 10.62
CA ILE A 247 -13.73 1.30 9.24
C ILE A 247 -12.65 0.22 9.19
N ILE A 248 -11.51 0.45 9.84
CA ILE A 248 -10.38 -0.47 9.90
C ILE A 248 -10.79 -1.79 10.57
N SER A 249 -11.45 -1.73 11.72
CA SER A 249 -11.92 -2.92 12.45
C SER A 249 -12.89 -3.76 11.62
N ARG A 250 -13.77 -3.12 10.84
CA ARG A 250 -14.67 -3.80 9.90
C ARG A 250 -13.91 -4.57 8.83
N HIS A 251 -12.89 -3.96 8.24
CA HIS A 251 -12.07 -4.62 7.22
C HIS A 251 -11.25 -5.77 7.82
N ILE A 252 -10.72 -5.62 9.04
CA ILE A 252 -10.04 -6.69 9.79
C ILE A 252 -10.98 -7.88 10.03
N ASN A 253 -12.18 -7.61 10.55
CA ASN A 253 -13.19 -8.65 10.79
C ASN A 253 -13.67 -9.32 9.50
N LYS A 254 -13.68 -8.59 8.39
CA LYS A 254 -14.04 -9.15 7.09
C LYS A 254 -12.94 -10.07 6.57
N LEU A 255 -11.67 -9.65 6.64
CA LEU A 255 -10.53 -10.48 6.25
C LEU A 255 -10.51 -11.83 6.97
N SER A 256 -10.83 -11.87 8.27
CA SER A 256 -10.86 -13.12 9.04
C SER A 256 -12.02 -14.06 8.67
N LYS A 257 -12.99 -13.59 7.89
CA LYS A 257 -14.21 -14.33 7.52
C LYS A 257 -14.29 -14.66 6.03
N ILE A 258 -13.24 -14.38 5.25
CA ILE A 258 -13.25 -14.64 3.82
C ILE A 258 -13.33 -16.15 3.55
N ASN A 259 -14.35 -16.55 2.79
CA ASN A 259 -14.44 -17.87 2.18
C ASN A 259 -14.16 -17.75 0.67
N TYR A 260 -12.91 -17.98 0.27
CA TYR A 260 -12.52 -17.81 -1.12
C TYR A 260 -13.03 -18.92 -2.04
N GLU A 261 -13.08 -20.16 -1.55
CA GLU A 261 -13.55 -21.30 -2.35
C GLU A 261 -15.01 -21.15 -2.74
N GLU A 262 -15.86 -20.73 -1.80
CA GLU A 262 -17.27 -20.40 -2.07
C GLU A 262 -17.38 -19.30 -3.13
N TYR A 263 -16.66 -18.19 -2.94
CA TYR A 263 -16.65 -17.10 -3.92
C TYR A 263 -16.19 -17.54 -5.32
N ARG A 264 -15.13 -18.35 -5.39
CA ARG A 264 -14.57 -18.86 -6.65
C ARG A 264 -15.60 -19.72 -7.38
N ASN A 265 -16.25 -20.64 -6.68
CA ASN A 265 -17.30 -21.49 -7.23
C ASN A 265 -18.51 -20.68 -7.70
N ASP A 266 -19.03 -19.78 -6.85
CA ASP A 266 -20.19 -18.95 -7.17
C ASP A 266 -19.96 -18.06 -8.39
N THR A 267 -18.78 -17.45 -8.47
CA THR A 267 -18.38 -16.58 -9.59
C THR A 267 -18.38 -17.37 -10.90
N ARG A 268 -17.86 -18.59 -10.88
CA ARG A 268 -17.82 -19.46 -12.06
C ARG A 268 -19.20 -19.95 -12.47
N GLN A 269 -20.00 -20.42 -11.52
CA GLN A 269 -21.37 -20.87 -11.78
C GLN A 269 -22.22 -19.74 -12.36
N SER A 270 -22.08 -18.53 -11.83
CA SER A 270 -22.76 -17.34 -12.35
C SER A 270 -22.38 -17.04 -13.79
N TYR A 271 -21.09 -17.16 -14.15
CA TYR A 271 -20.62 -16.97 -15.52
C TYR A 271 -21.16 -18.04 -16.47
N LEU A 272 -21.12 -19.31 -16.10
CA LEU A 272 -21.64 -20.43 -16.90
C LEU A 272 -23.15 -20.29 -17.15
N ALA A 273 -23.92 -19.94 -16.12
CA ALA A 273 -25.36 -19.69 -16.24
C ALA A 273 -25.66 -18.52 -17.20
N GLN A 274 -24.84 -17.47 -17.18
CA GLN A 274 -24.99 -16.34 -18.11
C GLN A 274 -24.68 -16.75 -19.56
N GLN A 275 -23.64 -17.55 -19.79
CA GLN A 275 -23.31 -18.08 -21.12
C GLN A 275 -24.46 -18.93 -21.68
N GLN A 276 -25.03 -19.81 -20.85
CA GLN A 276 -26.17 -20.65 -21.26
C GLN A 276 -27.40 -19.83 -21.63
N LYS A 277 -27.72 -18.77 -20.87
CA LYS A 277 -28.83 -17.85 -21.22
C LYS A 277 -28.60 -17.13 -22.55
N ASN A 278 -27.38 -16.65 -22.80
CA ASN A 278 -27.04 -15.97 -24.05
C ASN A 278 -27.11 -16.89 -25.28
N ILE A 279 -26.93 -18.21 -25.10
CA ILE A 279 -27.10 -19.20 -26.18
C ILE A 279 -28.59 -19.46 -26.48
N HIS A 280 -29.47 -19.25 -25.49
CA HIS A 280 -30.91 -19.57 -25.57
C HIS A 280 -31.81 -18.33 -25.76
N THR A 281 -31.25 -17.14 -25.97
CA THR A 281 -32.00 -15.92 -26.29
C THR A 281 -31.72 -15.53 -27.74
N PRO A 282 -32.68 -15.65 -28.68
CA PRO A 282 -32.52 -15.24 -30.07
C PRO A 282 -32.30 -13.74 -30.23
#